data_AF-B7P722-F1
#
_entry.id   AF-B7P722-F1
#
_cell.length_a   1.000
_cell.length_b   1.000
_cell.length_c   1.000
_cell.angle_alpha   90.00
_cell.angle_beta   90.00
_cell.angle_gamma   90.00
#
_symmetry.space_group_name_H-M   'P 1'
#
loop_
_entity.id
_entity.type
_entity.pdbx_description
1 polymer ?
#
loop_
_entity_poly.entity_id
_entity_poly.type
_entity_poly.pdbx_seq_one_letter_code
_entity_poly.pdbx_strand_id
1 'polypeptide(L)'
;MVTLLCCSAFSVCLDRSRLLRRVSLQLLRLRLMDRPLFLLMLFGFSTALVAALARRTLAVTLMSAMTRALVVEIEIAVETKYTKGALQRGPEALLRALLMMVAFSAHFGAFLLPTGSNELLDFKALSDRHLSELSLTQPGFWVLTNGPCTLVLVVFNALYFHLLHLRRL
;
A
#
# COMPACT_ATOMS: atom_id res chain seq x y z
N MET A 1 -6.88 9.07 -18.89
CA MET A 1 -7.47 7.84 -19.49
C MET A 1 -6.43 6.77 -19.80
N VAL A 2 -5.33 7.07 -20.50
CA VAL A 2 -4.30 6.06 -20.88
C VAL A 2 -3.65 5.36 -19.68
N THR A 3 -3.33 6.09 -18.61
CA THR A 3 -2.73 5.52 -17.39
C THR A 3 -3.63 4.51 -16.68
N LEU A 4 -4.95 4.73 -16.66
CA LEU A 4 -5.91 3.79 -16.08
C LEU A 4 -6.02 2.50 -16.91
N LEU A 5 -6.01 2.62 -18.24
CA LEU A 5 -6.02 1.47 -19.15
C LEU A 5 -4.75 0.62 -19.00
N CYS A 6 -3.57 1.25 -18.93
CA CYS A 6 -2.32 0.55 -18.66
C CYS A 6 -2.30 -0.12 -17.28
N CYS A 7 -2.84 0.53 -16.24
CA CYS A 7 -2.95 -0.06 -14.90
C CYS A 7 -3.89 -1.28 -14.90
N SER A 8 -5.01 -1.23 -15.63
CA SER A 8 -5.90 -2.39 -15.79
C SER A 8 -5.22 -3.55 -16.54
N ALA A 9 -4.51 -3.26 -17.63
CA ALA A 9 -3.78 -4.28 -18.38
C ALA A 9 -2.66 -4.91 -17.54
N PHE A 10 -1.93 -4.09 -16.77
CA PHE A 10 -0.88 -4.55 -15.86
C PHE A 10 -1.45 -5.42 -14.73
N SER A 11 -2.59 -5.05 -14.15
CA SER A 11 -3.30 -5.87 -13.16
C SER A 11 -3.68 -7.24 -13.73
N VAL A 12 -4.18 -7.28 -14.98
CA VAL A 12 -4.52 -8.54 -15.66
C VAL A 12 -3.27 -9.39 -15.93
N CYS A 13 -2.16 -8.78 -16.33
CA CYS A 13 -0.89 -9.48 -16.53
C CYS A 13 -0.35 -10.09 -15.23
N LEU A 14 -0.42 -9.34 -14.12
CA LEU A 14 0.02 -9.82 -12.82
C LEU A 14 -0.81 -11.01 -12.33
N ASP A 15 -2.12 -10.97 -12.54
CA ASP A 15 -3.01 -12.07 -12.18
C ASP A 15 -2.72 -13.33 -13.01
N ARG A 16 -2.52 -13.17 -14.33
CA ARG A 16 -2.15 -14.28 -15.23
C ARG A 16 -0.77 -14.87 -14.94
N SER A 17 0.19 -14.06 -14.49
CA SER A 17 1.58 -14.50 -14.25
C SER A 17 1.74 -15.45 -13.05
N ARG A 18 0.69 -15.64 -12.24
CA ARG A 18 0.74 -16.33 -10.93
C ARG A 18 1.76 -15.73 -9.95
N LEU A 19 2.38 -14.59 -10.28
CA LEU A 19 3.39 -13.94 -9.44
C LEU A 19 2.76 -13.44 -8.14
N LEU A 20 1.58 -12.81 -8.22
CA LEU A 20 0.82 -12.38 -7.05
C LEU A 20 0.55 -13.56 -6.10
N ARG A 21 0.20 -14.72 -6.66
CA ARG A 21 -0.03 -15.95 -5.89
C ARG A 21 1.25 -16.47 -5.22
N ARG A 22 2.39 -16.44 -5.90
CA ARG A 22 3.67 -16.86 -5.30
C ARG A 22 4.07 -15.95 -4.15
N VAL A 23 3.93 -14.63 -4.33
CA VAL A 23 4.26 -13.64 -3.30
C VAL A 23 3.29 -13.74 -2.12
N SER A 24 1.99 -13.90 -2.35
CA SER A 24 1.01 -14.07 -1.27
C SER A 24 1.29 -15.34 -0.45
N LEU A 25 1.64 -16.47 -1.11
CA LEU A 25 2.04 -17.70 -0.42
C LEU A 25 3.32 -17.51 0.40
N GLN A 26 4.30 -16.74 -0.08
CA GLN A 26 5.50 -16.41 0.70
C GLN A 26 5.16 -15.55 1.92
N LEU A 27 4.28 -14.54 1.77
CA LEU A 27 3.81 -13.72 2.88
C LEU A 27 3.01 -14.53 3.91
N LEU A 28 2.23 -15.52 3.46
CA LEU A 28 1.51 -16.43 4.33
C LEU A 28 2.47 -17.30 5.17
N ARG A 29 3.58 -17.77 4.58
CA ARG A 29 4.62 -18.55 5.29
C ARG A 29 5.29 -17.77 6.42
N LEU A 30 5.34 -16.44 6.33
CA LEU A 30 5.88 -15.58 7.38
C LEU A 30 4.96 -15.47 8.61
N ARG A 31 3.81 -16.17 8.63
CA ARG A 31 2.82 -16.15 9.72
C ARG A 31 2.38 -14.74 10.13
N LEU A 32 2.34 -13.82 9.16
CA LEU A 32 1.94 -12.43 9.41
C LEU A 32 0.46 -12.30 9.84
N MET A 33 -0.34 -13.36 9.65
CA MET A 33 -1.71 -13.43 10.15
C MET A 33 -1.81 -13.35 11.67
N ASP A 34 -0.84 -13.92 12.37
CA ASP A 34 -0.79 -13.88 13.84
C ASP A 34 -0.40 -12.47 14.35
N ARG A 35 -0.01 -11.57 13.44
CA ARG A 35 0.47 -10.22 13.72
C ARG A 35 -0.17 -9.21 12.75
N PRO A 36 -1.49 -8.98 12.83
CA PRO A 36 -2.23 -8.14 11.88
C PRO A 36 -1.69 -6.70 11.81
N LEU A 37 -1.20 -6.15 12.93
CA LEU A 37 -0.56 -4.84 12.94
C LEU A 37 0.71 -4.79 12.07
N PHE A 38 1.54 -5.83 12.11
CA PHE A 38 2.74 -5.91 11.28
C PHE A 38 2.38 -6.03 9.81
N LEU A 39 1.33 -6.80 9.48
CA LEU A 39 0.84 -6.91 8.12
C LEU A 39 0.35 -5.55 7.58
N LEU A 40 -0.42 -4.80 8.39
CA LEU A 40 -0.88 -3.45 8.05
C LEU A 40 0.29 -2.49 7.82
N MET A 41 1.29 -2.51 8.70
CA MET A 41 2.50 -1.69 8.53
C MET A 41 3.27 -2.08 7.26
N LEU A 42 3.48 -3.37 7.01
CA LEU A 42 4.17 -3.86 5.82
C LEU A 42 3.47 -3.39 4.54
N PHE A 43 2.16 -3.62 4.43
CA PHE A 43 1.39 -3.16 3.28
C PHE A 43 1.38 -1.64 3.16
N GLY A 44 1.28 -0.92 4.29
CA GLY A 44 1.33 0.53 4.33
C GLY A 44 2.64 1.10 3.78
N PHE A 45 3.77 0.70 4.37
CA PHE A 45 5.09 1.16 3.95
C PHE A 45 5.43 0.75 2.52
N SER A 46 5.14 -0.49 2.12
CA SER A 46 5.34 -0.93 0.74
C SER A 46 4.51 -0.11 -0.23
N THR A 47 3.24 0.19 0.10
CA THR A 47 2.39 1.02 -0.74
C THR A 47 2.91 2.46 -0.84
N ALA A 48 3.33 3.04 0.28
CA ALA A 48 3.87 4.40 0.31
C ALA A 48 5.15 4.51 -0.54
N LEU A 49 6.03 3.52 -0.46
CA LEU A 49 7.26 3.47 -1.26
C LEU A 49 6.96 3.34 -2.76
N VAL A 50 6.05 2.43 -3.14
CA VAL A 50 5.64 2.28 -4.55
C VAL A 50 4.97 3.55 -5.06
N ALA A 51 4.16 4.23 -4.23
CA ALA A 51 3.51 5.48 -4.60
C ALA A 51 4.51 6.60 -4.85
N ALA A 52 5.58 6.69 -4.05
CA ALA A 52 6.65 7.67 -4.23
C ALA A 52 7.42 7.47 -5.55
N LEU A 53 7.67 6.20 -5.92
CA LEU A 53 8.51 5.84 -7.07
C LEU A 53 7.74 5.79 -8.39
N ALA A 54 6.54 5.20 -8.39
CA ALA A 54 5.82 4.83 -9.60
C ALA A 54 4.51 5.60 -9.82
N ARG A 55 4.12 6.46 -8.86
CA ARG A 55 2.85 7.21 -8.76
C ARG A 55 1.74 6.50 -7.98
N ARG A 56 0.90 7.33 -7.35
CA ARG A 56 -0.25 6.94 -6.53
C ARG A 56 -1.18 5.92 -7.20
N THR A 57 -1.61 6.14 -8.44
CA THR A 57 -2.61 5.30 -9.10
C THR A 57 -2.11 3.89 -9.35
N LEU A 58 -0.84 3.74 -9.72
CA LEU A 58 -0.22 2.44 -9.97
C LEU A 58 -0.01 1.69 -8.65
N ALA A 59 0.43 2.39 -7.60
CA ALA A 59 0.57 1.83 -6.27
C ALA A 59 -0.75 1.28 -5.73
N VAL A 60 -1.85 2.06 -5.81
CA VAL A 60 -3.18 1.58 -5.39
C VAL A 60 -3.59 0.35 -6.17
N THR A 61 -3.43 0.34 -7.50
CA THR A 61 -3.86 -0.78 -8.34
C THR A 61 -3.09 -2.06 -8.00
N LEU A 62 -1.75 -1.97 -7.96
CA LEU A 62 -0.87 -3.10 -7.65
C LEU A 62 -1.14 -3.66 -6.25
N MET A 63 -1.15 -2.78 -5.25
CA MET A 63 -1.27 -3.19 -3.85
C MET A 63 -2.68 -3.67 -3.52
N SER A 64 -3.72 -3.15 -4.18
CA SER A 64 -5.09 -3.67 -4.04
C SER A 64 -5.23 -5.07 -4.63
N ALA A 65 -4.65 -5.33 -5.81
CA ALA A 65 -4.65 -6.67 -6.41
C ALA A 65 -3.91 -7.67 -5.50
N MET A 66 -2.76 -7.27 -4.98
CA MET A 66 -1.97 -8.07 -4.04
C MET A 66 -2.71 -8.34 -2.72
N THR A 67 -3.43 -7.34 -2.20
CA THR A 67 -4.26 -7.49 -0.99
C THR A 67 -5.37 -8.53 -1.20
N ARG A 68 -6.08 -8.46 -2.33
CA ARG A 68 -7.13 -9.43 -2.66
C ARG A 68 -6.58 -10.83 -2.82
N ALA A 69 -5.47 -10.99 -3.56
CA ALA A 69 -4.81 -12.28 -3.73
C ALA A 69 -4.34 -12.88 -2.39
N LEU A 70 -3.85 -12.05 -1.46
CA LEU A 70 -3.46 -12.50 -0.14
C LEU A 70 -4.66 -12.96 0.70
N VAL A 71 -5.76 -12.20 0.71
CA VAL A 71 -6.97 -12.56 1.46
C VAL A 71 -7.57 -13.87 0.98
N VAL A 72 -7.62 -14.11 -0.33
CA VAL A 72 -8.08 -15.41 -0.87
C VAL A 72 -7.22 -16.58 -0.37
N GLU A 73 -5.88 -16.43 -0.36
CA GLU A 73 -5.01 -17.48 0.15
C GLU A 73 -5.14 -17.68 1.68
N ILE A 74 -5.48 -16.62 2.42
CA ILE A 74 -5.79 -16.70 3.85
C ILE A 74 -7.11 -17.47 4.06
N GLU A 75 -8.15 -17.16 3.29
CA GLU A 75 -9.43 -17.87 3.35
C GLU A 75 -9.22 -19.37 3.10
N ILE A 76 -8.49 -19.74 2.05
CA ILE A 76 -8.15 -21.14 1.76
C ILE A 76 -7.35 -21.79 2.91
N ALA A 77 -6.37 -21.08 3.47
CA ALA A 77 -5.56 -21.58 4.58
C ALA A 77 -6.35 -21.74 5.89
N VAL A 78 -7.35 -20.87 6.11
CA VAL A 78 -8.25 -20.94 7.26
C VAL A 78 -9.24 -22.10 7.10
N GLU A 79 -9.86 -22.25 5.93
CA GLU A 79 -10.79 -23.35 5.64
C GLU A 79 -10.13 -24.73 5.75
N THR A 80 -8.85 -24.84 5.37
CA THR A 80 -8.08 -26.08 5.47
C THR A 80 -7.63 -26.41 6.90
N LYS A 81 -7.52 -25.43 7.80
CA LYS A 81 -7.09 -25.62 9.19
C LYS A 81 -8.21 -25.63 10.22
N TYR A 82 -9.32 -24.95 9.96
CA TYR A 82 -10.43 -24.78 10.91
C TYR A 82 -11.75 -25.22 10.28
N THR A 83 -12.35 -26.27 10.84
CA THR A 83 -13.70 -26.72 10.51
C THR A 83 -14.72 -25.63 10.86
N LYS A 84 -15.29 -25.02 9.82
CA LYS A 84 -16.54 -24.23 9.74
C LYS A 84 -17.13 -23.72 11.07
N GLY A 85 -17.01 -22.42 11.32
CA GLY A 85 -17.93 -21.71 12.22
C GLY A 85 -17.43 -20.36 12.77
N ALA A 86 -16.16 -20.25 13.17
CA ALA A 86 -15.71 -19.11 13.96
C ALA A 86 -15.15 -17.91 13.15
N LEU A 87 -14.80 -18.11 11.87
CA LEU A 87 -13.91 -17.18 11.15
C LEU A 87 -14.55 -16.34 10.03
N GLN A 88 -15.86 -16.42 9.79
CA GLN A 88 -16.49 -15.71 8.65
C GLN A 88 -16.34 -14.17 8.68
N ARG A 89 -16.08 -13.55 9.85
CA ARG A 89 -15.85 -12.10 9.94
C ARG A 89 -14.37 -11.67 9.83
N GLY A 90 -13.43 -12.61 9.97
CA GLY A 90 -11.99 -12.34 10.02
C GLY A 90 -11.39 -11.84 8.71
N PRO A 91 -11.49 -12.61 7.62
CA PRO A 91 -10.90 -12.27 6.33
C PRO A 91 -11.47 -10.98 5.74
N GLU A 92 -12.79 -10.76 5.88
CA GLU A 92 -13.44 -9.59 5.32
C GLU A 92 -13.04 -8.29 6.04
N ALA A 93 -12.97 -8.30 7.37
CA ALA A 93 -12.49 -7.16 8.14
C ALA A 93 -11.01 -6.86 7.85
N LEU A 94 -10.19 -7.90 7.70
CA LEU A 94 -8.78 -7.77 7.30
C LEU A 94 -8.64 -7.18 5.90
N LEU A 95 -9.43 -7.65 4.94
CA LEU A 95 -9.45 -7.13 3.57
C LEU A 95 -9.79 -5.64 3.56
N ARG A 96 -10.84 -5.23 4.26
CA ARG A 96 -11.25 -3.83 4.36
C ARG A 96 -10.15 -2.97 4.99
N ALA A 97 -9.56 -3.43 6.10
CA ALA A 97 -8.48 -2.72 6.77
C ALA A 97 -7.25 -2.55 5.85
N LEU A 98 -6.85 -3.59 5.14
CA LEU A 98 -5.72 -3.53 4.20
C LEU A 98 -6.01 -2.63 3.00
N LEU A 99 -7.21 -2.69 2.41
CA LEU A 99 -7.56 -1.81 1.28
C LEU A 99 -7.59 -0.33 1.69
N MET A 100 -8.14 -0.02 2.87
CA MET A 100 -8.12 1.34 3.41
C MET A 100 -6.68 1.79 3.72
N MET A 101 -5.86 0.90 4.27
CA MET A 101 -4.44 1.14 4.51
C MET A 101 -3.68 1.45 3.22
N VAL A 102 -3.92 0.68 2.16
CA VAL A 102 -3.35 0.89 0.81
C VAL A 102 -3.76 2.26 0.26
N ALA A 103 -5.06 2.58 0.27
CA ALA A 103 -5.55 3.84 -0.28
C ALA A 103 -4.94 5.06 0.44
N PHE A 104 -4.90 5.02 1.78
CA PHE A 104 -4.32 6.06 2.61
C PHE A 104 -2.81 6.19 2.37
N SER A 105 -2.09 5.07 2.45
CA SER A 105 -0.62 5.07 2.32
C SER A 105 -0.15 5.45 0.92
N ALA A 106 -0.92 5.11 -0.12
CA ALA A 106 -0.64 5.57 -1.48
C ALA A 106 -0.81 7.08 -1.63
N HIS A 107 -1.78 7.67 -0.93
CA HIS A 107 -1.99 9.11 -0.97
C HIS A 107 -0.80 9.85 -0.34
N PHE A 108 -0.45 9.53 0.91
CA PHE A 108 0.65 10.19 1.60
C PHE A 108 2.02 9.83 1.05
N GLY A 109 2.22 8.57 0.65
CA GLY A 109 3.48 8.14 0.04
C GLY A 109 3.78 8.81 -1.30
N ALA A 110 2.76 9.23 -2.05
CA ALA A 110 2.96 10.00 -3.27
C ALA A 110 3.62 11.37 -3.02
N PHE A 111 3.60 11.87 -1.78
CA PHE A 111 4.25 13.13 -1.41
C PHE A 111 5.69 12.97 -0.93
N LEU A 112 6.19 11.74 -0.75
CA LEU A 112 7.58 11.50 -0.34
C LEU A 112 8.60 12.03 -1.36
N LEU A 113 8.25 11.94 -2.65
CA LEU A 113 9.10 12.35 -3.76
C LEU A 113 8.25 13.10 -4.78
N PRO A 114 8.84 14.07 -5.51
CA PRO A 114 8.14 14.78 -6.56
C PRO A 114 7.51 13.84 -7.58
N THR A 115 8.20 12.76 -7.95
CA THR A 115 7.75 11.75 -8.93
C THR A 115 6.45 11.04 -8.57
N GLY A 116 6.04 11.05 -7.30
CA GLY A 116 4.85 10.35 -6.84
C GLY A 116 3.53 11.04 -7.21
N SER A 117 3.57 12.36 -7.46
CA SER A 117 2.41 13.21 -7.72
C SER A 117 2.71 14.22 -8.84
N ASN A 118 1.75 14.40 -9.76
CA ASN A 118 1.92 15.40 -10.83
C ASN A 118 1.96 16.81 -10.26
N GLU A 119 1.16 17.07 -9.22
CA GLU A 119 1.10 18.36 -8.54
C GLU A 119 2.47 18.75 -7.95
N LEU A 120 3.20 17.78 -7.39
CA LEU A 120 4.55 18.01 -6.89
C LEU A 120 5.60 18.14 -7.99
N LEU A 121 5.45 17.44 -9.12
CA LEU A 121 6.30 17.64 -10.29
C LEU A 121 6.14 19.05 -10.85
N ASP A 122 4.90 19.53 -10.96
CA ASP A 122 4.60 20.87 -11.46
C ASP A 122 5.11 21.94 -10.49
N PHE A 123 4.91 21.73 -9.19
CA PHE A 123 5.46 22.62 -8.16
C PHE A 123 7.00 22.66 -8.20
N LYS A 124 7.66 21.49 -8.33
CA LYS A 124 9.12 21.44 -8.49
C LYS A 124 9.56 22.21 -9.75
N ALA A 125 8.90 21.99 -10.88
CA ALA A 125 9.22 22.67 -12.13
C ALA A 125 9.03 24.19 -12.05
N LEU A 126 8.02 24.67 -11.32
CA LEU A 126 7.81 26.09 -11.03
C LEU A 126 8.89 26.64 -10.10
N SER A 127 9.22 25.91 -9.04
CA SER A 127 10.27 26.29 -8.10
C SER A 127 11.64 26.38 -8.78
N ASP A 128 11.99 25.40 -9.61
CA ASP A 128 13.27 25.37 -10.34
C ASP A 128 13.42 26.57 -11.30
N ARG A 129 12.29 27.13 -11.79
CA ARG A 129 12.27 28.28 -12.70
C ARG A 129 12.30 29.64 -11.99
N HIS A 130 11.79 29.74 -10.77
CA HIS A 130 11.53 31.04 -10.12
C HIS A 130 12.22 31.23 -8.77
N LEU A 131 12.67 30.16 -8.13
CA LEU A 131 13.23 30.16 -6.78
C LEU A 131 14.59 29.45 -6.79
N SER A 132 15.57 30.01 -7.51
CA SER A 132 16.91 29.42 -7.73
C SER A 132 17.67 29.08 -6.45
N GLU A 133 17.22 29.57 -5.29
CA GLU A 133 17.84 29.36 -3.97
C GLU A 133 17.14 28.31 -3.09
N LEU A 134 15.92 27.85 -3.43
CA LEU A 134 15.32 26.76 -2.66
C LEU A 134 15.94 25.43 -3.06
N SER A 135 16.54 24.74 -2.09
CA SER A 135 17.15 23.40 -2.20
C SER A 135 16.16 22.26 -2.53
N LEU A 136 14.98 22.59 -3.07
CA LEU A 136 13.96 21.66 -3.58
C LEU A 136 14.44 20.81 -4.76
N THR A 137 15.59 21.13 -5.34
CA THR A 137 16.18 20.36 -6.44
C THR A 137 16.65 18.97 -6.00
N GLN A 138 17.09 18.82 -4.73
CA GLN A 138 17.65 17.57 -4.22
C GLN A 138 16.55 16.60 -3.76
N PRO A 139 16.51 15.36 -4.28
CA PRO A 139 15.56 14.33 -3.82
C PRO A 139 15.62 14.08 -2.31
N GLY A 140 16.80 14.20 -1.71
CA GLY A 140 17.00 14.03 -0.27
C GLY A 140 16.25 15.05 0.58
N PHE A 141 16.06 16.29 0.09
CA PHE A 141 15.32 17.33 0.82
C PHE A 141 13.84 16.97 0.96
N TRP A 142 13.22 16.43 -0.09
CA TRP A 142 11.83 15.96 -0.08
C TRP A 142 11.62 14.81 0.91
N VAL A 143 12.56 13.86 0.94
CA VAL A 143 12.50 12.74 1.88
C VAL A 143 12.71 13.21 3.32
N LEU A 144 13.63 14.15 3.55
CA LEU A 144 13.87 14.72 4.90
C LEU A 144 12.66 15.48 5.43
N THR A 145 11.96 16.22 4.58
CA THR A 145 10.79 17.03 4.95
C THR A 145 9.52 16.19 5.09
N ASN A 146 9.21 15.33 4.10
CA ASN A 146 7.95 14.58 4.05
C ASN A 146 8.05 13.17 4.64
N GLY A 147 9.26 12.63 4.78
CA GLY A 147 9.52 11.29 5.29
C GLY A 147 9.01 11.07 6.72
N PRO A 148 9.37 11.93 7.70
CA PRO A 148 8.89 11.81 9.07
C PRO A 148 7.37 11.85 9.17
N CYS A 149 6.72 12.77 8.45
CA CYS A 149 5.26 12.88 8.40
C CYS A 149 4.62 11.61 7.82
N THR A 150 5.16 11.10 6.71
CA THR A 150 4.64 9.88 6.08
C THR A 150 4.79 8.68 7.00
N LEU A 151 5.92 8.56 7.71
CA LEU A 151 6.17 7.47 8.65
C LEU A 151 5.17 7.50 9.81
N VAL A 152 4.99 8.66 10.45
CA VAL A 152 4.03 8.83 11.55
C VAL A 152 2.61 8.53 11.09
N LEU A 153 2.20 9.05 9.93
CA LEU A 153 0.85 8.84 9.39
C LEU A 153 0.58 7.38 9.06
N VAL A 154 1.54 6.67 8.45
CA VAL A 154 1.42 5.23 8.15
C VAL A 154 1.30 4.43 9.46
N VAL A 155 2.16 4.68 10.45
CA VAL A 155 2.11 3.96 11.73
C VAL A 155 0.80 4.24 12.48
N PHE A 156 0.40 5.50 12.58
CA PHE A 156 -0.84 5.90 13.23
C PHE A 156 -2.06 5.26 12.56
N ASN A 157 -2.09 5.27 11.23
CA ASN A 157 -3.18 4.67 10.47
C ASN A 157 -3.24 3.14 10.63
N ALA A 158 -2.09 2.46 10.67
CA ALA A 158 -2.02 1.03 10.95
C ALA A 158 -2.56 0.70 12.37
N LEU A 159 -2.19 1.51 13.37
CA LEU A 159 -2.71 1.37 14.73
C LEU A 159 -4.23 1.64 14.79
N TYR A 160 -4.69 2.70 14.12
CA TYR A 160 -6.10 3.05 14.04
C TYR A 160 -6.94 1.90 13.45
N PHE A 161 -6.53 1.35 12.29
CA PHE A 161 -7.25 0.25 11.66
C PHE A 161 -7.15 -1.05 12.47
N HIS A 162 -6.01 -1.32 13.10
CA HIS A 162 -5.86 -2.45 13.99
C HIS A 162 -6.84 -2.37 15.18
N LEU A 163 -6.91 -1.22 15.85
CA LEU A 163 -7.75 -1.01 17.02
C LEU A 163 -9.25 -1.04 16.70
N LEU A 164 -9.67 -0.48 15.57
CA LEU A 164 -11.08 -0.38 15.21
C LEU A 164 -11.64 -1.62 14.50
N HIS A 165 -10.86 -2.23 13.61
CA HIS A 165 -11.37 -3.28 12.74
C HIS A 165 -10.88 -4.68 13.11
N LEU A 166 -9.72 -4.80 13.76
CA LEU A 166 -9.07 -6.10 13.99
C LEU A 166 -8.98 -6.52 15.45
N ARG A 167 -9.16 -5.60 16.42
CA ARG A 167 -9.19 -5.94 17.86
C ARG A 167 -10.37 -6.83 18.26
N ARG A 168 -11.40 -6.89 17.42
CA ARG A 168 -12.63 -7.68 17.66
C ARG A 168 -12.62 -9.04 16.95
N LEU A 169 -11.53 -9.39 16.28
CA LEU A 169 -11.28 -10.69 15.64
C LEU A 169 -10.49 -11.58 16.60
#